data_AF-W4K7N1-F1
#
_entry.id   AF-W4K7N1-F1
#
_cell.length_a   1.000
_cell.length_b   1.000
_cell.length_c   1.000
_cell.angle_alpha   90.00
_cell.angle_beta   90.00
_cell.angle_gamma   90.00
#
_symmetry.space_group_name_H-M   'P 1'
#
loop_
_entity.id
_entity.type
_entity.pdbx_description
1 polymer ?
#
loop_
_entity_poly.entity_id
_entity_poly.type
_entity_poly.pdbx_seq_one_letter_code
_entity_poly.pdbx_strand_id
1 'polypeptide(L)'
;MQVPTQTIQNPQLPTLELIDSLKELDMNSQSLPSITKEADGDNKERERALYALRTHRSTSSPIARLPPELLSLIFSFLSGPSSPTSGRHPAFWAWQTVTYVSRMWRNVALGTPTLWTHIDFQSQTWTTEFLARSKATFLTVKGDIRDEQASIDLADMVLKELPRIRELSLACNADILTLLEHRLTQPAPFLETLSLVVTHSDRWFRDTYVLPAAAFDGHASRLRELNLRGCVVDP
;
A
#
# COMPACT_ATOMS: atom_id res chain seq x y z
N MET A 1 44.32 -46.24 48.67
CA MET A 1 45.55 -46.95 48.25
C MET A 1 45.45 -47.26 46.76
N GLN A 2 46.61 -47.28 46.10
CA GLN A 2 46.94 -47.25 44.66
C GLN A 2 46.12 -48.08 43.62
N VAL A 3 46.05 -47.49 42.42
CA VAL A 3 45.79 -47.97 41.03
C VAL A 3 46.92 -48.96 40.60
N PRO A 4 46.82 -49.96 39.67
CA PRO A 4 46.42 -49.79 38.24
C PRO A 4 45.93 -51.00 37.40
N THR A 5 45.27 -50.75 36.25
CA THR A 5 45.19 -51.70 35.10
C THR A 5 44.83 -50.94 33.80
N GLN A 6 45.82 -50.54 33.00
CA GLN A 6 46.23 -51.07 31.67
C GLN A 6 45.35 -50.71 30.46
N THR A 7 46.00 -50.01 29.52
CA THR A 7 45.64 -49.64 28.15
C THR A 7 45.99 -50.76 27.16
N ILE A 8 45.12 -51.18 26.23
CA ILE A 8 45.50 -51.79 24.93
C ILE A 8 44.49 -51.46 23.79
N GLN A 9 45.06 -50.87 22.74
CA GLN A 9 44.78 -50.83 21.28
C GLN A 9 43.37 -50.95 20.67
N ASN A 10 43.07 -49.92 19.87
CA ASN A 10 42.05 -49.85 18.81
C ASN A 10 42.67 -50.32 17.46
N PRO A 11 42.06 -51.25 16.69
CA PRO A 11 42.56 -51.64 15.37
C PRO A 11 42.10 -50.66 14.28
N GLN A 12 43.02 -50.29 13.39
CA GLN A 12 42.77 -49.43 12.22
C GLN A 12 41.96 -50.16 11.12
N LEU A 13 41.11 -49.40 10.43
CA LEU A 13 40.55 -49.72 9.10
C LEU A 13 40.78 -48.53 8.13
N PRO A 14 40.85 -48.78 6.81
CA PRO A 14 41.75 -48.11 5.87
C PRO A 14 41.20 -46.80 5.28
N THR A 15 41.98 -45.74 5.42
CA THR A 15 41.69 -44.35 5.02
C THR A 15 41.72 -44.09 3.50
N LEU A 16 42.11 -45.07 2.69
CA LEU A 16 42.47 -44.82 1.28
C LEU A 16 41.27 -44.80 0.30
N GLU A 17 40.21 -45.60 0.53
CA GLU A 17 39.01 -45.55 -0.32
C GLU A 17 38.21 -44.24 -0.17
N LEU A 18 38.29 -43.63 1.02
CA LEU A 18 37.69 -42.33 1.31
C LEU A 18 38.40 -41.18 0.59
N ILE A 19 39.73 -41.28 0.41
CA ILE A 19 40.53 -40.23 -0.23
C ILE A 19 40.29 -40.21 -1.75
N ASP A 20 40.16 -41.35 -2.39
CA ASP A 20 39.89 -41.39 -3.83
C ASP A 20 38.44 -41.01 -4.16
N SER A 21 37.48 -41.36 -3.31
CA SER A 21 36.09 -40.85 -3.39
C SER A 21 36.00 -39.33 -3.19
N LEU A 22 36.86 -38.75 -2.34
CA LEU A 22 36.95 -37.30 -2.13
C LEU A 22 37.61 -36.57 -3.31
N LYS A 23 38.53 -37.20 -4.03
CA LYS A 23 39.15 -36.62 -5.24
C LYS A 23 38.19 -36.60 -6.43
N GLU A 24 37.33 -37.62 -6.58
CA GLU A 24 36.31 -37.63 -7.64
C GLU A 24 35.25 -36.53 -7.44
N LEU A 25 34.89 -36.23 -6.19
CA LEU A 25 33.97 -35.14 -5.85
C LEU A 25 34.61 -33.75 -6.09
N ASP A 26 35.91 -33.60 -5.85
CA ASP A 26 36.63 -32.34 -6.05
C ASP A 26 36.84 -32.00 -7.54
N MET A 27 37.07 -33.00 -8.40
CA MET A 27 37.16 -32.81 -9.86
C MET A 27 35.84 -32.36 -10.51
N ASN A 28 34.68 -32.68 -9.93
CA ASN A 28 33.39 -32.19 -10.41
C ASN A 28 33.09 -30.73 -9.97
N SER A 29 33.77 -30.22 -8.94
CA SER A 29 33.53 -28.89 -8.39
C SER A 29 33.98 -27.74 -9.31
N GLN A 30 35.00 -27.98 -10.15
CA GLN A 30 35.53 -27.00 -11.10
C GLN A 30 34.63 -26.81 -12.34
N SER A 31 33.75 -27.78 -12.64
CA SER A 31 32.82 -27.73 -13.78
C SER A 31 31.48 -27.07 -13.44
N LEU A 32 31.08 -27.10 -12.16
CA LEU A 32 29.84 -26.47 -11.65
C LEU A 32 29.71 -24.95 -11.90
N PRO A 33 30.75 -24.11 -11.68
CA PRO A 33 30.63 -22.66 -11.90
C PRO A 33 30.51 -22.26 -13.37
N SER A 34 30.93 -23.11 -14.30
CA SER A 34 30.78 -22.88 -15.75
C SER A 34 29.35 -23.19 -16.20
N ILE A 35 28.80 -24.32 -15.73
CA ILE A 35 27.43 -24.77 -16.03
C ILE A 35 26.38 -23.80 -15.45
N THR A 36 26.60 -23.25 -14.25
CA THR A 36 25.68 -22.27 -13.66
C THR A 36 25.71 -20.93 -14.37
N LYS A 37 26.90 -20.45 -14.80
CA LYS A 37 27.02 -19.21 -15.59
C LYS A 37 26.36 -19.32 -16.96
N GLU A 38 26.48 -20.47 -17.61
CA GLU A 38 25.86 -20.75 -18.91
C GLU A 38 24.33 -20.84 -18.76
N ALA A 39 23.84 -21.53 -17.72
CA ALA A 39 22.42 -21.58 -17.37
C ALA A 39 21.82 -20.20 -16.99
N ASP A 40 22.58 -19.34 -16.30
CA ASP A 40 22.18 -17.97 -15.99
C ASP A 40 22.16 -17.08 -17.24
N GLY A 41 23.10 -17.29 -18.16
CA GLY A 41 23.13 -16.65 -19.48
C GLY A 41 21.88 -16.99 -20.30
N ASP A 42 21.58 -18.28 -20.42
CA ASP A 42 20.41 -18.79 -21.14
C ASP A 42 19.09 -18.30 -20.52
N ASN A 43 18.98 -18.25 -19.19
CA ASN A 43 17.80 -17.69 -18.52
C ASN A 43 17.60 -16.20 -18.83
N LYS A 44 18.68 -15.41 -18.81
CA LYS A 44 18.64 -13.98 -19.12
C LYS A 44 18.26 -13.72 -20.58
N GLU A 45 18.72 -14.56 -21.50
CA GLU A 45 18.37 -14.51 -22.92
C GLU A 45 16.89 -14.87 -23.14
N ARG A 46 16.40 -15.93 -22.49
CA ARG A 46 14.98 -16.32 -22.51
C ARG A 46 14.07 -15.22 -21.96
N GLU A 47 14.46 -14.58 -20.86
CA GLU A 47 13.72 -13.45 -20.30
C GLU A 47 13.65 -12.30 -21.29
N ARG A 48 14.77 -11.92 -21.92
CA ARG A 48 14.80 -10.87 -22.95
C ARG A 48 13.88 -11.18 -24.12
N ALA A 49 13.89 -12.42 -24.61
CA ALA A 49 13.01 -12.86 -25.69
C ALA A 49 11.52 -12.80 -25.28
N LEU A 50 11.17 -13.24 -24.06
CA LEU A 50 9.81 -13.14 -23.51
C LEU A 50 9.36 -11.68 -23.36
N TYR A 51 10.24 -10.80 -22.89
CA TYR A 51 9.98 -9.36 -22.82
C TYR A 51 9.76 -8.76 -24.21
N ALA A 52 10.55 -9.12 -25.21
CA ALA A 52 10.40 -8.64 -26.58
C ALA A 52 9.08 -9.10 -27.21
N LEU A 53 8.71 -10.38 -27.05
CA LEU A 53 7.45 -10.95 -27.55
C LEU A 53 6.22 -10.31 -26.89
N ARG A 54 6.26 -10.07 -25.56
CA ARG A 54 5.20 -9.35 -24.85
C ARG A 54 5.09 -7.90 -25.31
N THR A 55 6.22 -7.23 -25.55
CA THR A 55 6.25 -5.86 -26.06
C THR A 55 5.68 -5.78 -27.48
N HIS A 56 6.03 -6.73 -28.35
CA HIS A 56 5.51 -6.79 -29.72
C HIS A 56 3.99 -7.11 -29.77
N ARG A 57 3.50 -8.05 -28.94
CA ARG A 57 2.05 -8.32 -28.83
C ARG A 57 1.28 -7.17 -28.21
N SER A 58 1.86 -6.47 -27.24
CA SER A 58 1.21 -5.33 -26.61
C SER A 58 1.19 -4.08 -27.48
N THR A 59 2.01 -3.98 -28.52
CA THR A 59 2.00 -2.86 -29.49
C THR A 59 1.11 -3.14 -30.71
N SER A 60 0.84 -4.41 -31.03
CA SER A 60 -0.04 -4.80 -32.15
C SER A 60 -1.52 -4.99 -31.76
N SER A 61 -1.84 -4.94 -30.46
CA SER A 61 -3.23 -5.00 -29.99
C SER A 61 -4.01 -3.73 -30.39
N PRO A 62 -5.30 -3.82 -30.77
CA PRO A 62 -6.14 -2.65 -31.01
C PRO A 62 -6.12 -1.63 -29.88
N ILE A 63 -6.03 -2.09 -28.62
CA ILE A 63 -6.02 -1.22 -27.44
C ILE A 63 -4.71 -0.42 -27.29
N ALA A 64 -3.64 -0.87 -27.93
CA ALA A 64 -2.34 -0.19 -27.95
C ALA A 64 -2.33 1.05 -28.84
N ARG A 65 -3.32 1.16 -29.74
CA ARG A 65 -3.53 2.31 -30.62
C ARG A 65 -4.35 3.41 -29.95
N LEU A 66 -4.89 3.16 -28.76
CA LEU A 66 -5.61 4.19 -28.02
C LEU A 66 -4.62 5.28 -27.56
N PRO A 67 -4.95 6.56 -27.77
CA PRO A 67 -4.24 7.65 -27.14
C PRO A 67 -4.21 7.50 -25.61
N PRO A 68 -3.14 7.96 -24.93
CA PRO A 68 -3.04 7.95 -23.47
C PRO A 68 -4.25 8.54 -22.76
N GLU A 69 -4.88 9.57 -23.33
CA GLU A 69 -6.04 10.27 -22.77
C GLU A 69 -7.27 9.36 -22.68
N LEU A 70 -7.50 8.53 -23.70
CA LEU A 70 -8.61 7.57 -23.69
C LEU A 70 -8.35 6.43 -22.71
N LEU A 71 -7.09 5.99 -22.59
CA LEU A 71 -6.71 5.01 -21.57
C LEU A 71 -6.89 5.58 -20.15
N SER A 72 -6.48 6.82 -19.90
CA SER A 72 -6.73 7.51 -18.63
C SER A 72 -8.22 7.59 -18.31
N LEU A 73 -9.06 7.94 -19.29
CA LEU A 73 -10.51 7.98 -19.13
C LEU A 73 -11.07 6.60 -18.80
N ILE A 74 -10.65 5.55 -19.51
CA ILE A 74 -11.07 4.17 -19.23
C ILE A 74 -10.65 3.77 -17.81
N PHE A 75 -9.40 4.06 -17.43
CA PHE A 75 -8.90 3.73 -16.09
C PHE A 75 -9.64 4.49 -15.00
N SER A 76 -10.14 5.70 -15.26
CA SER A 76 -10.91 6.48 -14.27
C SER A 76 -12.18 5.77 -13.80
N PHE A 77 -12.78 4.91 -14.64
CA PHE A 77 -13.92 4.08 -14.23
C PHE A 77 -13.54 2.93 -13.28
N LEU A 78 -12.25 2.64 -13.13
CA LEU A 78 -11.73 1.69 -12.13
C LEU A 78 -11.49 2.35 -10.77
N SER A 79 -11.57 3.68 -10.71
CA SER A 79 -11.46 4.46 -9.49
C SER A 79 -12.85 4.74 -8.95
N GLY A 80 -13.25 3.98 -7.93
CA GLY A 80 -14.52 4.20 -7.26
C GLY A 80 -14.63 3.39 -5.98
N PRO A 81 -15.51 3.82 -5.05
CA PRO A 81 -15.79 3.08 -3.84
C PRO A 81 -16.47 1.75 -4.20
N SER A 82 -15.82 0.63 -3.90
CA SER A 82 -16.49 -0.67 -3.93
C SER A 82 -17.62 -0.69 -2.90
N SER A 83 -18.74 -1.29 -3.28
CA SER A 83 -19.80 -1.69 -2.36
C SER A 83 -19.19 -2.40 -1.13
N PRO A 84 -19.62 -2.08 0.11
CA PRO A 84 -19.10 -2.66 1.35
C PRO A 84 -19.38 -4.16 1.53
N THR A 85 -19.93 -4.84 0.51
CA THR A 85 -20.43 -6.22 0.59
C THR A 85 -19.35 -7.31 0.45
N SER A 86 -18.10 -6.97 0.12
CA SER A 86 -17.02 -7.96 0.05
C SER A 86 -15.96 -7.71 1.12
N GLY A 87 -15.95 -8.52 2.16
CA GLY A 87 -14.94 -8.53 3.24
C GLY A 87 -13.53 -8.97 2.82
N ARG A 88 -13.13 -8.67 1.59
CA ARG A 88 -11.75 -8.76 1.09
C ARG A 88 -11.43 -7.40 0.48
N HIS A 89 -10.28 -6.84 0.85
CA HIS A 89 -9.70 -5.55 0.43
C HIS A 89 -10.60 -4.72 -0.49
N PRO A 90 -11.13 -3.58 -0.03
CA PRO A 90 -12.06 -2.81 -0.84
C PRO A 90 -11.37 -2.47 -2.18
N ALA A 91 -12.15 -2.50 -3.25
CA ALA A 91 -11.68 -2.32 -4.62
C ALA A 91 -11.12 -0.91 -4.91
N PHE A 92 -10.75 -0.14 -3.88
CA PHE A 92 -10.00 1.12 -3.96
C PHE A 92 -8.79 1.02 -4.88
N TRP A 93 -8.21 -0.18 -5.02
CA TRP A 93 -6.99 -0.40 -5.79
C TRP A 93 -7.20 -1.26 -7.05
N ALA A 94 -8.45 -1.42 -7.53
CA ALA A 94 -8.72 -2.22 -8.74
C ALA A 94 -7.89 -1.76 -9.95
N TRP A 95 -7.65 -0.44 -10.06
CA TRP A 95 -6.81 0.14 -11.10
C TRP A 95 -5.33 -0.30 -11.01
N GLN A 96 -4.82 -0.76 -9.86
CA GLN A 96 -3.45 -1.29 -9.77
C GLN A 96 -3.23 -2.45 -10.75
N THR A 97 -4.27 -3.24 -11.03
CA THR A 97 -4.20 -4.34 -11.99
C THR A 97 -3.79 -3.87 -13.39
N VAL A 98 -4.21 -2.67 -13.81
CA VAL A 98 -3.86 -2.12 -15.13
C VAL A 98 -2.38 -1.78 -15.24
N THR A 99 -1.70 -1.53 -14.12
CA THR A 99 -0.24 -1.27 -14.11
C THR A 99 0.57 -2.50 -14.47
N TYR A 100 0.02 -3.72 -14.34
CA TYR A 100 0.72 -4.97 -14.65
C TYR A 100 0.59 -5.41 -16.12
N VAL A 101 -0.30 -4.78 -16.91
CA VAL A 101 -0.60 -5.21 -18.28
C VAL A 101 0.53 -4.90 -19.26
N SER A 102 1.01 -3.65 -19.29
CA SER A 102 2.08 -3.21 -20.19
C SER A 102 2.83 -2.01 -19.63
N ARG A 103 4.00 -1.68 -20.20
CA ARG A 103 4.75 -0.46 -19.83
C ARG A 103 3.94 0.80 -20.13
N MET A 104 3.24 0.84 -21.26
CA MET A 104 2.37 1.96 -21.63
C MET A 104 1.25 2.14 -20.61
N TRP A 105 0.54 1.06 -20.25
CA TRP A 105 -0.57 1.13 -19.29
C TRP A 105 -0.10 1.54 -17.91
N ARG A 106 1.05 1.02 -17.48
CA ARG A 106 1.71 1.47 -16.25
C ARG A 106 1.97 2.97 -16.30
N ASN A 107 2.63 3.48 -17.33
CA ASN A 107 2.95 4.90 -17.43
C ASN A 107 1.69 5.79 -17.42
N VAL A 108 0.64 5.38 -18.14
CA VAL A 108 -0.64 6.10 -18.16
C VAL A 108 -1.31 6.09 -16.79
N ALA A 109 -1.49 4.91 -16.17
CA ALA A 109 -2.14 4.80 -14.87
C ALA A 109 -1.37 5.55 -13.77
N LEU A 110 -0.04 5.39 -13.75
CA LEU A 110 0.86 6.10 -12.84
C LEU A 110 0.82 7.63 -13.04
N GLY A 111 0.54 8.10 -14.26
CA GLY A 111 0.45 9.51 -14.62
C GLY A 111 -0.96 10.12 -14.53
N THR A 112 -1.99 9.33 -14.22
CA THR A 112 -3.39 9.78 -14.19
C THR A 112 -3.82 10.13 -12.76
N PRO A 113 -3.91 11.42 -12.37
CA PRO A 113 -4.08 11.81 -10.97
C PRO A 113 -5.39 11.36 -10.34
N THR A 114 -6.47 11.28 -11.13
CA THR A 114 -7.80 10.84 -10.67
C THR A 114 -7.83 9.41 -10.15
N LEU A 115 -6.80 8.59 -10.43
CA LEU A 115 -6.71 7.23 -9.89
C LEU A 115 -6.21 7.20 -8.43
N TRP A 116 -5.65 8.32 -7.96
CA TRP A 116 -4.92 8.41 -6.69
C TRP A 116 -5.66 9.25 -5.65
N THR A 117 -6.96 9.47 -5.82
CA THR A 117 -7.78 10.40 -5.02
C THR A 117 -8.44 9.77 -3.80
N HIS A 118 -8.55 8.44 -3.76
CA HIS A 118 -9.16 7.70 -2.66
C HIS A 118 -8.11 7.29 -1.64
N ILE A 119 -8.10 7.97 -0.50
CA ILE A 119 -7.10 7.80 0.55
C ILE A 119 -7.74 7.11 1.75
N ASP A 120 -7.04 6.11 2.26
CA ASP A 120 -7.27 5.51 3.57
C ASP A 120 -6.04 5.71 4.48
N PHE A 121 -6.17 5.27 5.74
CA PHE A 121 -5.11 5.35 6.75
C PHE A 121 -4.41 4.01 6.98
N GLN A 122 -4.47 3.07 6.01
CA GLN A 122 -3.95 1.71 6.23
C GLN A 122 -2.43 1.60 6.06
N SER A 123 -1.83 2.45 5.23
CA SER A 123 -0.40 2.38 4.92
C SER A 123 0.19 3.76 4.64
N GLN A 124 1.10 4.19 5.52
CA GLN A 124 1.86 5.45 5.36
C GLN A 124 2.45 5.58 3.95
N THR A 125 3.16 4.55 3.48
CA THR A 125 3.84 4.56 2.19
C THR A 125 2.87 4.79 1.03
N TRP A 126 1.73 4.08 1.03
CA TRP A 126 0.74 4.24 -0.02
C TRP A 126 0.02 5.58 0.09
N THR A 127 -0.37 6.01 1.29
CA THR A 127 -1.02 7.31 1.46
C THR A 127 -0.14 8.46 0.98
N THR A 128 1.16 8.45 1.29
CA THR A 128 2.09 9.45 0.76
C THR A 128 2.17 9.45 -0.76
N GLU A 129 2.15 8.27 -1.38
CA GLU A 129 2.20 8.14 -2.83
C GLU A 129 0.90 8.64 -3.49
N PHE A 130 -0.26 8.34 -2.87
CA PHE A 130 -1.55 8.82 -3.33
C PHE A 130 -1.65 10.35 -3.25
N LEU A 131 -1.18 10.95 -2.16
CA LEU A 131 -1.11 12.39 -2.00
C LEU A 131 -0.21 13.05 -3.05
N ALA A 132 0.98 12.48 -3.31
CA ALA A 132 1.90 12.99 -4.31
C ALA A 132 1.32 12.91 -5.73
N ARG A 133 0.64 11.82 -6.08
CA ARG A 133 0.17 11.56 -7.44
C ARG A 133 -1.20 12.14 -7.77
N SER A 134 -2.04 12.37 -6.76
CA SER A 134 -3.31 13.09 -6.94
C SER A 134 -3.10 14.56 -7.33
N LYS A 135 -1.92 15.15 -7.07
CA LYS A 135 -1.64 16.55 -7.41
C LYS A 135 -2.75 17.45 -6.82
N ALA A 136 -3.30 18.37 -7.62
CA ALA A 136 -4.36 19.29 -7.17
C ALA A 136 -5.79 18.75 -7.35
N THR A 137 -6.00 17.44 -7.59
CA THR A 137 -7.36 16.90 -7.72
C THR A 137 -8.06 16.77 -6.37
N PHE A 138 -9.39 16.84 -6.38
CA PHE A 138 -10.19 16.62 -5.18
C PHE A 138 -10.00 15.23 -4.60
N LEU A 139 -9.98 15.15 -3.27
CA LEU A 139 -9.71 13.92 -2.53
C LEU A 139 -10.98 13.37 -1.87
N THR A 140 -11.02 12.05 -1.77
CA THR A 140 -11.97 11.28 -0.97
C THR A 140 -11.17 10.55 0.10
N VAL A 141 -11.33 10.98 1.36
CA VAL A 141 -10.60 10.41 2.51
C VAL A 141 -11.58 9.62 3.35
N LYS A 142 -11.36 8.30 3.47
CA LYS A 142 -12.22 7.41 4.26
C LYS A 142 -11.36 6.40 5.01
N GLY A 143 -11.48 6.34 6.32
CA GLY A 143 -10.82 5.29 7.09
C GLY A 143 -10.93 5.46 8.60
N ASP A 144 -10.48 4.41 9.28
CA ASP A 144 -10.41 4.36 10.73
C ASP A 144 -9.03 4.84 11.17
N ILE A 145 -8.97 5.78 12.12
CA ILE A 145 -7.72 6.23 12.73
C ILE A 145 -7.54 5.43 14.02
N ARG A 146 -6.51 4.58 14.03
CA ARG A 146 -6.18 3.77 15.21
C ARG A 146 -5.57 4.64 16.29
N ASP A 147 -5.74 4.22 17.53
CA ASP A 147 -5.09 4.83 18.70
C ASP A 147 -3.61 4.44 18.77
N GLU A 148 -2.86 4.94 17.80
CA GLU A 148 -1.43 4.72 17.62
C GLU A 148 -0.84 6.00 17.03
N GLN A 149 0.28 6.46 17.58
CA GLN A 149 0.93 7.72 17.15
C GLN A 149 1.15 7.77 15.62
N ALA A 150 1.60 6.68 15.01
CA ALA A 150 1.81 6.61 13.57
C ALA A 150 0.52 6.82 12.76
N SER A 151 -0.62 6.32 13.23
CA SER A 151 -1.92 6.51 12.57
C SER A 151 -2.42 7.95 12.73
N ILE A 152 -2.18 8.57 13.88
CA ILE A 152 -2.51 9.96 14.17
C ILE A 152 -1.66 10.91 13.31
N ASP A 153 -0.35 10.67 13.21
CA ASP A 153 0.57 11.47 12.39
C ASP A 153 0.20 11.38 10.90
N LEU A 154 -0.19 10.19 10.44
CA LEU A 154 -0.68 9.98 9.10
C LEU A 154 -1.99 10.75 8.85
N ALA A 155 -2.95 10.69 9.79
CA ALA A 155 -4.19 11.44 9.70
C ALA A 155 -3.93 12.96 9.68
N ASP A 156 -3.05 13.48 10.55
CA ASP A 156 -2.65 14.89 10.56
C ASP A 156 -2.10 15.32 9.20
N MET A 157 -1.23 14.49 8.60
CA MET A 157 -0.64 14.74 7.30
C MET A 157 -1.69 14.78 6.17
N VAL A 158 -2.64 13.84 6.15
CA VAL A 158 -3.74 13.82 5.17
C VAL A 158 -4.68 15.01 5.37
N LEU A 159 -5.01 15.35 6.62
CA LEU A 159 -5.92 16.45 6.93
C LEU A 159 -5.32 17.84 6.64
N LYS A 160 -4.02 17.97 6.37
CA LYS A 160 -3.45 19.21 5.79
C LYS A 160 -4.01 19.52 4.41
N GLU A 161 -4.52 18.52 3.71
CA GLU A 161 -5.13 18.67 2.39
C GLU A 161 -6.63 19.00 2.47
N LEU A 162 -7.17 19.30 3.65
CA LEU A 162 -8.58 19.65 3.85
C LEU A 162 -9.13 20.65 2.84
N PRO A 163 -8.38 21.69 2.39
CA PRO A 163 -8.88 22.62 1.38
C PRO A 163 -9.25 21.98 0.04
N ARG A 164 -8.76 20.79 -0.29
CA ARG A 164 -9.11 20.03 -1.51
C ARG A 164 -9.85 18.72 -1.24
N ILE A 165 -10.19 18.41 0.02
CA ILE A 165 -10.99 17.23 0.35
C ILE A 165 -12.46 17.52 0.03
N ARG A 166 -13.07 16.60 -0.72
CA ARG A 166 -14.50 16.64 -1.09
C ARG A 166 -15.34 15.74 -0.20
N GLU A 167 -14.80 14.59 0.18
CA GLU A 167 -15.46 13.65 1.09
C GLU A 167 -14.49 13.30 2.22
N LEU A 168 -14.92 13.51 3.47
CA LEU A 168 -14.17 13.16 4.66
C LEU A 168 -15.00 12.21 5.54
N SER A 169 -14.51 10.99 5.75
CA SER A 169 -15.11 10.02 6.66
C SER A 169 -14.06 9.49 7.63
N LEU A 170 -14.17 9.86 8.91
CA LEU A 170 -13.25 9.45 9.96
C LEU A 170 -14.00 8.61 11.01
N ALA A 171 -13.39 7.52 11.45
CA ALA A 171 -13.82 6.79 12.63
C ALA A 171 -12.64 6.63 13.60
N CYS A 172 -12.79 7.11 14.84
CA CYS A 172 -11.76 7.06 15.88
C CYS A 172 -12.36 7.43 17.25
N ASN A 173 -11.57 7.38 18.32
CA ASN A 173 -12.01 7.85 19.64
C ASN A 173 -12.10 9.40 19.70
N ALA A 174 -12.72 9.91 20.77
CA ALA A 174 -12.90 11.35 20.95
C ALA A 174 -11.58 12.10 21.16
N ASP A 175 -10.59 11.48 21.80
CA ASP A 175 -9.28 12.07 22.07
C ASP A 175 -8.52 12.36 20.78
N ILE A 176 -8.56 11.44 19.81
CA ILE A 176 -7.96 11.62 18.48
C ILE A 176 -8.63 12.77 17.72
N LEU A 177 -9.96 12.87 17.74
CA LEU A 177 -10.65 14.00 17.10
C LEU A 177 -10.28 15.34 17.75
N THR A 178 -10.16 15.36 19.08
CA THR A 178 -9.72 16.54 19.84
C THR A 178 -8.30 16.94 19.46
N LEU A 179 -7.39 15.97 19.29
CA LEU A 179 -6.03 16.23 18.84
C LEU A 179 -5.97 16.78 17.40
N LEU A 180 -6.84 16.29 16.52
CA LEU A 180 -6.92 16.71 15.11
C LEU A 180 -7.81 17.95 14.88
N GLU A 181 -8.40 18.51 15.93
CA GLU A 181 -9.34 19.63 15.85
C GLU A 181 -8.74 20.84 15.11
N HIS A 182 -7.47 21.13 15.36
CA HIS A 182 -6.73 22.21 14.71
C HIS A 182 -6.61 22.08 13.18
N ARG A 183 -6.86 20.88 12.62
CA ARG A 183 -7.02 20.67 11.17
C ARG A 183 -8.47 20.85 10.75
N LEU A 184 -9.41 20.33 11.53
CA LEU A 184 -10.85 20.44 11.26
C LEU A 184 -11.37 21.89 11.30
N THR A 185 -10.63 22.81 11.91
CA THR A 185 -10.91 24.26 11.87
C THR A 185 -10.35 24.97 10.64
N GLN A 186 -9.60 24.30 9.75
CA GLN A 186 -9.11 24.91 8.52
C GLN A 186 -10.20 24.99 7.43
N PRO A 187 -10.13 25.97 6.50
CA PRO A 187 -11.11 26.11 5.43
C PRO A 187 -11.30 24.83 4.60
N ALA A 188 -12.55 24.42 4.43
CA ALA A 188 -12.93 23.25 3.63
C ALA A 188 -13.91 23.63 2.48
N PRO A 189 -13.49 24.48 1.53
CA PRO A 189 -14.36 25.09 0.50
C PRO A 189 -15.03 24.09 -0.45
N PHE A 190 -14.46 22.88 -0.59
CA PHE A 190 -14.95 21.86 -1.49
C PHE A 190 -15.57 20.64 -0.78
N LEU A 191 -15.67 20.68 0.55
CA LEU A 191 -16.22 19.57 1.31
C LEU A 191 -17.72 19.43 1.04
N GLU A 192 -18.12 18.27 0.54
CA GLU A 192 -19.51 17.92 0.21
C GLU A 192 -20.09 16.89 1.18
N THR A 193 -19.26 15.97 1.68
CA THR A 193 -19.67 14.95 2.66
C THR A 193 -18.72 14.94 3.85
N LEU A 194 -19.28 15.06 5.06
CA LEU A 194 -18.58 14.88 6.32
C LEU A 194 -19.25 13.74 7.11
N SER A 195 -18.45 12.75 7.50
CA SER A 195 -18.87 11.68 8.40
C SER A 195 -17.86 11.52 9.53
N LEU A 196 -18.28 11.76 10.78
CA LEU A 196 -17.47 11.55 11.97
C LEU A 196 -18.13 10.50 12.86
N VAL A 197 -17.40 9.44 13.17
CA VAL A 197 -17.86 8.33 14.00
C VAL A 197 -16.93 8.17 15.19
N VAL A 198 -17.39 8.57 16.37
CA VAL A 198 -16.67 8.32 17.62
C VAL A 198 -16.85 6.87 18.03
N THR A 199 -15.74 6.13 18.06
CA THR A 199 -15.68 4.74 18.55
C THR A 199 -15.24 4.75 20.01
N HIS A 200 -15.99 4.11 20.89
CA HIS A 200 -15.65 4.01 22.31
C HIS A 200 -14.50 3.01 22.53
N SER A 201 -13.38 3.48 23.05
CA SER A 201 -12.25 2.67 23.53
C SER A 201 -12.61 1.94 24.82
N ASP A 202 -13.31 2.62 25.73
CA ASP A 202 -13.76 2.08 27.01
C ASP A 202 -15.28 2.18 27.18
N ARG A 203 -15.91 1.08 27.61
CA ARG A 203 -17.37 1.00 27.79
C ARG A 203 -17.91 1.86 28.94
N TRP A 204 -17.03 2.53 29.69
CA TRP A 204 -17.36 3.24 30.93
C TRP A 204 -17.36 4.76 30.79
N PHE A 205 -16.72 5.32 29.76
CA PHE A 205 -16.73 6.75 29.47
C PHE A 205 -17.32 6.99 28.09
N ARG A 206 -18.48 7.67 28.05
CA ARG A 206 -19.06 8.20 26.82
C ARG A 206 -18.48 9.58 26.58
N ASP A 207 -17.19 9.66 26.29
CA ASP A 207 -16.65 10.92 25.79
C ASP A 207 -17.31 11.20 24.45
N THR A 208 -17.96 12.35 24.38
CA THR A 208 -18.65 12.84 23.20
C THR A 208 -17.78 13.93 22.63
N TYR A 209 -17.33 13.76 21.39
CA TYR A 209 -16.60 14.82 20.71
C TYR A 209 -17.56 15.95 20.34
N VAL A 210 -17.19 17.19 20.67
CA VAL A 210 -17.92 18.39 20.26
C VAL A 210 -17.20 18.97 19.05
N LEU A 211 -17.85 18.98 17.89
CA LEU A 211 -17.33 19.66 16.70
C LEU A 211 -17.40 21.17 16.96
N PRO A 212 -16.28 21.92 16.94
CA PRO A 212 -16.26 23.32 17.31
C PRO A 212 -17.15 24.18 16.40
N ALA A 213 -17.70 25.26 16.93
CA ALA A 213 -18.44 26.24 16.11
C ALA A 213 -17.57 26.87 15.00
N ALA A 214 -16.25 26.95 15.24
CA ALA A 214 -15.26 27.38 14.27
C ALA A 214 -14.84 26.28 13.26
N ALA A 215 -15.54 25.14 13.22
CA ALA A 215 -15.24 24.08 12.27
C ALA A 215 -15.26 24.61 10.84
N PHE A 216 -14.22 24.21 10.11
CA PHE A 216 -13.97 24.60 8.73
C PHE A 216 -13.83 26.09 8.46
N ASP A 217 -13.55 26.91 9.48
CA ASP A 217 -13.45 28.37 9.40
C ASP A 217 -14.71 29.02 8.80
N GLY A 218 -15.88 28.38 8.96
CA GLY A 218 -17.13 28.79 8.30
C GLY A 218 -17.14 28.59 6.77
N HIS A 219 -16.10 27.98 6.20
CA HIS A 219 -15.88 27.81 4.77
C HIS A 219 -16.30 26.43 4.22
N ALA A 220 -17.25 25.73 4.85
CA ALA A 220 -17.82 24.47 4.35
C ALA A 220 -19.13 24.67 3.54
N SER A 221 -19.18 25.69 2.68
CA SER A 221 -20.41 26.09 1.96
C SER A 221 -21.00 25.04 1.01
N ARG A 222 -20.21 24.03 0.63
CA ARG A 222 -20.62 22.96 -0.28
C ARG A 222 -21.10 21.71 0.44
N LEU A 223 -21.12 21.70 1.78
CA LEU A 223 -21.50 20.53 2.57
C LEU A 223 -22.97 20.18 2.30
N ARG A 224 -23.21 18.95 1.84
CA ARG A 224 -24.53 18.40 1.51
C ARG A 224 -24.91 17.27 2.45
N GLU A 225 -23.92 16.53 2.93
CA GLU A 225 -24.11 15.35 3.75
C GLU A 225 -23.31 15.49 5.05
N LEU A 226 -24.01 15.43 6.18
CA LEU A 226 -23.42 15.44 7.52
C LEU A 226 -23.89 14.20 8.28
N ASN A 227 -22.95 13.36 8.71
CA ASN A 227 -23.22 12.18 9.51
C ASN A 227 -22.35 12.20 10.76
N LEU A 228 -22.99 12.34 11.93
CA LEU A 228 -22.34 12.40 13.22
C LEU A 228 -22.82 11.23 14.08
N ARG A 229 -21.90 10.41 14.55
CA ARG A 229 -22.17 9.32 15.51
C ARG A 229 -21.24 9.48 16.70
N GLY A 230 -21.82 9.57 17.90
CA GLY A 230 -21.04 9.85 19.12
C GLY A 230 -20.37 11.24 19.11
N CYS A 231 -20.80 12.14 18.22
CA CYS A 231 -20.37 13.53 18.15
C CYS A 231 -21.59 14.45 18.34
N VAL A 232 -21.36 15.65 18.85
CA VAL A 232 -22.34 16.75 18.85
C VAL A 232 -21.72 17.98 18.19
N VAL A 233 -22.55 18.89 17.71
CA VAL A 233 -22.10 20.18 17.16
C VAL A 233 -22.23 21.21 18.27
N ASP A 234 -21.20 22.05 18.45
CA ASP A 234 -21.27 23.19 19.37
C ASP A 234 -22.40 24.15 18.91
N PRO A 235 -23.34 24.52 19.79
CA PRO A 235 -24.51 25.34 19.44
C PRO A 235 -24.20 26.78 18.98
#